data_AF-A0A142X2Q5-F1
#
_entry.id   AF-A0A142X2Q5-F1
#
_cell.length_a   1.000
_cell.length_b   1.000
_cell.length_c   1.000
_cell.angle_alpha   90.00
_cell.angle_beta   90.00
_cell.angle_gamma   90.00
#
_symmetry.space_group_name_H-M   'P 1'
#
loop_
_entity.id
_entity.type
_entity.pdbx_description
1 polymer ?
#
loop_
_entity_poly.entity_id
_entity_poly.type
_entity_poly.pdbx_seq_one_letter_code
_entity_poly.pdbx_strand_id
1 'polypeptide(L)'
;MKILVSGQASAHDDETGEIITDAARLRSLGGLRYDGDLCANYLDHEQLNDISIVGGAIEVVWAPDQSGLRVVSEYWSPVELSPDQLQALTDQTLGQWSDGIGEGCFDEWSQESGIGLDLAPFARDDYQDPVAEQVDDDREVPRFAHLAKAVWKGRLDVVQQAVEEKADLNAVYDGHTALLLAIMKKDVAIALLLIEGGADVDRGSVIGTTPLMACTSLPPADAMRVAKALVARGCDLEAVDYEGQTAATIAVNTNQPEVAEFLRTQRTS
;
A
#
# COMPACT_ATOMS: atom_id res chain seq x y z
N MET A 1 9.00 -7.83 -13.84
CA MET A 1 8.49 -7.05 -15.00
C MET A 1 8.33 -5.61 -14.61
N LYS A 2 9.09 -4.69 -15.22
CA LYS A 2 8.92 -3.25 -15.06
C LYS A 2 7.86 -2.76 -16.04
N ILE A 3 6.99 -1.86 -15.59
CA ILE A 3 5.92 -1.28 -16.39
C ILE A 3 6.05 0.23 -16.31
N LEU A 4 6.17 0.89 -17.46
CA LEU A 4 6.27 2.34 -17.59
C LEU A 4 4.96 2.86 -18.15
N VAL A 5 4.16 3.55 -17.34
CA VAL A 5 3.00 4.29 -17.85
C VAL A 5 3.46 5.72 -18.11
N SER A 6 3.36 6.20 -19.34
CA SER A 6 3.80 7.55 -19.71
C SER A 6 2.74 8.32 -20.47
N GLY A 7 2.53 9.57 -20.09
CA GLY A 7 1.56 10.49 -20.71
C GLY A 7 2.17 11.86 -20.97
N GLN A 8 1.44 12.70 -21.69
CA GLN A 8 1.79 14.11 -21.84
C GLN A 8 1.53 14.84 -20.51
N ALA A 9 2.39 15.80 -20.20
CA ALA A 9 2.19 16.74 -19.10
C ALA A 9 2.33 18.17 -19.63
N SER A 10 1.77 19.13 -18.91
CA SER A 10 1.95 20.54 -19.21
C SER A 10 2.29 21.33 -17.95
N ALA A 11 2.80 22.53 -18.16
CA ALA A 11 3.09 23.46 -17.09
C ALA A 11 2.44 24.79 -17.42
N HIS A 12 1.96 25.50 -16.41
CA HIS A 12 1.40 26.83 -16.54
C HIS A 12 1.99 27.75 -15.46
N ASP A 13 1.98 29.03 -15.74
CA ASP A 13 2.36 30.05 -14.75
C ASP A 13 1.17 30.26 -13.79
N ASP A 14 1.39 30.12 -12.48
CA ASP A 14 0.30 30.13 -11.48
C ASP A 14 -0.37 31.50 -11.34
N GLU A 15 0.35 32.59 -11.64
CA GLU A 15 -0.20 33.95 -11.54
C GLU A 15 -1.09 34.27 -12.74
N THR A 16 -0.67 33.87 -13.94
CA THR A 16 -1.30 34.26 -15.20
C THR A 16 -2.21 33.18 -15.79
N GLY A 17 -2.01 31.92 -15.42
CA GLY A 17 -2.65 30.75 -16.03
C GLY A 17 -2.14 30.45 -17.44
N GLU A 18 -1.11 31.14 -17.93
CA GLU A 18 -0.59 30.94 -19.28
C GLU A 18 0.22 29.64 -19.35
N ILE A 19 -0.02 28.84 -20.40
CA ILE A 19 0.73 27.60 -20.65
C ILE A 19 2.18 27.95 -20.98
N ILE A 20 3.11 27.34 -20.25
CA ILE A 20 4.54 27.48 -20.47
C ILE A 20 4.93 26.63 -21.69
N THR A 21 5.49 27.29 -22.70
CA THR A 21 6.00 26.64 -23.93
C THR A 21 7.50 26.84 -24.14
N ASP A 22 8.15 27.64 -23.27
CA ASP A 22 9.59 27.87 -23.33
C ASP A 22 10.38 26.60 -22.99
N ALA A 23 11.19 26.13 -23.94
CA ALA A 23 11.91 24.87 -23.80
C ALA A 23 12.94 24.88 -22.67
N ALA A 24 13.54 26.03 -22.32
CA ALA A 24 14.52 26.10 -21.24
C ALA A 24 13.83 25.96 -19.88
N ARG A 25 12.68 26.62 -19.70
CA ARG A 25 11.81 26.46 -18.53
C ARG A 25 11.31 25.03 -18.42
N LEU A 26 10.69 24.47 -19.46
CA LEU A 26 10.19 23.09 -19.42
C LEU A 26 11.32 22.09 -19.12
N ARG A 27 12.50 22.27 -19.72
CA ARG A 27 13.67 21.42 -19.42
C ARG A 27 14.09 21.46 -17.95
N SER A 28 13.95 22.61 -17.28
CA SER A 28 14.27 22.71 -15.84
C SER A 28 13.30 21.94 -14.93
N LEU A 29 12.12 21.58 -15.44
CA LEU A 29 11.13 20.76 -14.70
C LEU A 29 11.40 19.26 -14.87
N GLY A 30 12.23 18.86 -15.85
CA GLY A 30 12.60 17.48 -16.05
C GLY A 30 13.43 16.94 -14.88
N GLY A 31 13.04 15.78 -14.36
CA GLY A 31 13.65 15.12 -13.20
C GLY A 31 12.95 15.42 -11.87
N LEU A 32 11.89 16.23 -11.87
CA LEU A 32 11.00 16.32 -10.71
C LEU A 32 10.37 14.96 -10.46
N ARG A 33 10.60 14.40 -9.28
CA ARG A 33 10.17 13.05 -8.92
C ARG A 33 9.59 13.02 -7.52
N TYR A 34 8.52 12.25 -7.36
CA TYR A 34 7.93 11.93 -6.07
C TYR A 34 7.77 10.42 -5.88
N ASP A 35 8.28 9.95 -4.75
CA ASP A 35 8.22 8.55 -4.31
C ASP A 35 7.74 8.40 -2.86
N GLY A 36 7.26 9.48 -2.25
CA GLY A 36 6.80 9.50 -0.85
C GLY A 36 5.46 8.77 -0.64
N ASP A 37 4.55 8.87 -1.60
CA ASP A 37 3.29 8.14 -1.61
C ASP A 37 3.00 7.58 -3.00
N LEU A 38 2.98 6.25 -3.10
CA LEU A 38 3.10 5.53 -4.36
C LEU A 38 1.72 5.20 -4.94
N CYS A 39 1.53 5.46 -6.25
CA CYS A 39 0.29 5.18 -6.96
C CYS A 39 -0.21 3.73 -6.81
N ALA A 40 0.71 2.75 -6.71
CA ALA A 40 0.33 1.34 -6.53
C ALA A 40 -0.47 1.07 -5.25
N ASN A 41 -0.33 1.89 -4.19
CA ASN A 41 -1.07 1.76 -2.95
C ASN A 41 -2.59 1.97 -3.15
N TYR A 42 -2.92 2.81 -4.13
CA TYR A 42 -4.28 3.25 -4.42
C TYR A 42 -4.97 2.44 -5.51
N LEU A 43 -4.28 1.50 -6.16
CA LEU A 43 -4.89 0.66 -7.18
C LEU A 43 -6.07 -0.12 -6.60
N ASP A 44 -7.25 0.07 -7.17
CA ASP A 44 -8.47 -0.64 -6.80
C ASP A 44 -9.27 -1.02 -8.04
N HIS A 45 -8.82 -2.08 -8.71
CA HIS A 45 -9.48 -2.60 -9.90
C HIS A 45 -9.42 -4.12 -9.90
N GLU A 46 -10.54 -4.76 -10.25
CA GLU A 46 -10.71 -6.22 -10.16
C GLU A 46 -9.59 -6.97 -10.89
N GLN A 47 -9.18 -6.49 -12.07
CA GLN A 47 -8.12 -7.13 -12.85
C GLN A 47 -6.72 -6.97 -12.28
N LEU A 48 -6.49 -5.98 -11.41
CA LEU A 48 -5.17 -5.67 -10.84
C LEU A 48 -5.03 -6.12 -9.40
N ASN A 49 -6.14 -6.27 -8.67
CA ASN A 49 -6.16 -6.55 -7.23
C ASN A 49 -5.41 -7.83 -6.84
N ASP A 50 -5.37 -8.81 -7.75
CA ASP A 50 -4.70 -10.10 -7.52
C ASP A 50 -3.29 -10.14 -8.16
N ILE A 51 -2.83 -9.02 -8.73
CA ILE A 51 -1.48 -8.84 -9.27
C ILE A 51 -0.68 -8.01 -8.26
N SER A 52 0.51 -8.47 -7.90
CA SER A 52 1.37 -7.76 -6.94
C SER A 52 2.10 -6.59 -7.61
N ILE A 53 1.34 -5.61 -8.09
CA ILE A 53 1.88 -4.41 -8.72
C ILE A 53 2.38 -3.47 -7.62
N VAL A 54 3.66 -3.12 -7.63
CA VAL A 54 4.28 -2.19 -6.68
C VAL A 54 4.88 -0.99 -7.41
N GLY A 55 5.24 0.06 -6.68
CA GLY A 55 5.80 1.29 -7.26
C GLY A 55 4.70 2.28 -7.64
N GLY A 56 4.87 2.97 -8.75
CA GLY A 56 4.03 4.09 -9.16
C GLY A 56 4.54 5.41 -8.60
N ALA A 57 5.87 5.56 -8.50
CA ALA A 57 6.47 6.88 -8.29
C ALA A 57 6.22 7.74 -9.53
N ILE A 58 5.90 9.01 -9.34
CA ILE A 58 5.60 9.96 -10.42
C ILE A 58 6.86 10.74 -10.74
N GLU A 59 7.24 10.80 -12.01
CA GLU A 59 8.37 11.58 -12.50
C GLU A 59 7.96 12.42 -13.71
N VAL A 60 8.30 13.70 -13.68
CA VAL A 60 8.17 14.61 -14.82
C VAL A 60 9.46 14.53 -15.63
N VAL A 61 9.36 14.24 -16.92
CA VAL A 61 10.49 14.11 -17.83
C VAL A 61 10.36 15.10 -18.99
N TRP A 62 11.49 15.66 -19.41
CA TRP A 62 11.57 16.50 -20.60
C TRP A 62 11.87 15.64 -21.84
N ALA A 63 10.93 15.58 -22.78
CA ALA A 63 11.03 14.81 -24.03
C ALA A 63 10.92 15.76 -25.25
N PRO A 64 12.05 16.32 -25.73
CA PRO A 64 12.04 17.35 -26.78
C PRO A 64 11.55 16.83 -28.14
N ASP A 65 11.65 15.54 -28.38
CA ASP A 65 11.15 14.83 -29.57
C ASP A 65 9.65 14.54 -29.52
N GLN A 66 9.01 14.71 -28.36
CA GLN A 66 7.60 14.40 -28.11
C GLN A 66 6.80 15.63 -27.66
N SER A 67 7.22 16.80 -28.13
CA SER A 67 6.50 18.08 -27.96
C SER A 67 6.36 18.56 -26.52
N GLY A 68 7.25 18.16 -25.60
CA GLY A 68 7.42 18.87 -24.34
C GLY A 68 7.62 18.01 -23.11
N LEU A 69 6.86 18.31 -22.06
CA LEU A 69 6.88 17.59 -20.81
C LEU A 69 6.04 16.32 -20.89
N ARG A 70 6.52 15.30 -20.20
CA ARG A 70 5.79 14.06 -19.98
C ARG A 70 5.79 13.72 -18.52
N VAL A 71 4.80 12.95 -18.12
CA VAL A 71 4.74 12.30 -16.82
C VAL A 71 4.98 10.80 -17.03
N VAL A 72 5.70 10.19 -16.10
CA VAL A 72 5.99 8.76 -16.08
C VAL A 72 5.71 8.22 -14.69
N SER A 73 4.93 7.14 -14.62
CA SER A 73 4.80 6.32 -13.42
C SER A 73 5.47 4.97 -13.62
N GLU A 74 6.38 4.63 -12.71
CA GLU A 74 7.16 3.38 -12.78
C GLU A 74 6.60 2.31 -11.85
N TYR A 75 6.05 1.24 -12.41
CA TYR A 75 5.53 0.10 -11.65
C TYR A 75 6.36 -1.16 -11.87
N TRP A 76 6.17 -2.13 -10.98
CA TRP A 76 6.73 -3.47 -11.12
C TRP A 76 5.70 -4.54 -10.77
N SER A 77 5.69 -5.62 -11.55
CA SER A 77 4.84 -6.80 -11.36
C SER A 77 5.68 -8.08 -11.38
N PRO A 78 5.30 -9.12 -10.60
CA PRO A 78 5.95 -10.43 -10.64
C PRO A 78 5.70 -11.19 -11.96
N VAL A 79 4.75 -10.71 -12.77
CA VAL A 79 4.35 -11.34 -14.04
C VAL A 79 4.20 -10.27 -15.13
N GLU A 80 4.31 -10.70 -16.39
CA GLU A 80 3.90 -9.88 -17.54
C GLU A 80 2.37 -9.69 -17.51
N LEU A 81 1.92 -8.44 -17.65
CA LEU A 81 0.50 -8.09 -17.67
C LEU A 81 -0.08 -8.40 -19.04
N SER A 82 -1.31 -8.91 -19.05
CA SER A 82 -2.11 -9.02 -20.26
C SER A 82 -2.45 -7.63 -20.82
N PRO A 83 -2.87 -7.53 -22.10
CA PRO A 83 -3.31 -6.25 -22.67
C PRO A 83 -4.42 -5.56 -21.86
N ASP A 84 -5.39 -6.33 -21.36
CA ASP A 84 -6.48 -5.79 -20.54
C ASP A 84 -5.98 -5.27 -19.18
N GLN A 85 -5.03 -5.99 -18.56
CA GLN A 85 -4.41 -5.56 -17.31
C GLN A 85 -3.54 -4.31 -17.50
N LEU A 86 -2.80 -4.23 -18.62
CA LEU A 86 -2.05 -3.03 -18.97
C LEU A 86 -2.99 -1.84 -19.17
N GLN A 87 -4.08 -2.01 -19.91
CA GLN A 87 -5.06 -0.95 -20.10
C GLN A 87 -5.67 -0.51 -18.76
N ALA A 88 -6.05 -1.45 -17.90
CA ALA A 88 -6.59 -1.14 -16.58
C ALA A 88 -5.60 -0.40 -15.68
N LEU A 89 -4.29 -0.73 -15.76
CA LEU A 89 -3.24 -0.01 -15.04
C LEU A 89 -3.04 1.40 -15.60
N THR A 90 -3.04 1.55 -16.93
CA THR A 90 -2.97 2.84 -17.61
C THR A 90 -4.12 3.75 -17.21
N ASP A 91 -5.36 3.25 -17.27
CA ASP A 91 -6.57 4.02 -16.95
C ASP A 91 -6.59 4.48 -15.50
N GLN A 92 -6.20 3.61 -14.56
CA GLN A 92 -6.09 4.01 -13.15
C GLN A 92 -4.96 5.01 -12.91
N THR A 93 -3.81 4.84 -13.57
CA THR A 93 -2.70 5.78 -13.45
C THR A 93 -3.10 7.16 -13.97
N LEU A 94 -3.81 7.21 -15.10
CA LEU A 94 -4.36 8.46 -15.65
C LEU A 94 -5.36 9.11 -14.69
N GLY A 95 -6.26 8.32 -14.10
CA GLY A 95 -7.19 8.81 -13.08
C GLY A 95 -6.45 9.38 -11.87
N GLN A 96 -5.38 8.72 -11.43
CA GLN A 96 -4.56 9.18 -10.30
C GLN A 96 -3.84 10.50 -10.61
N TRP A 97 -3.25 10.64 -11.79
CA TRP A 97 -2.69 11.91 -12.26
C TRP A 97 -3.79 12.99 -12.27
N SER A 98 -4.94 12.72 -12.88
CA SER A 98 -6.04 13.70 -12.95
C SER A 98 -6.64 14.10 -11.60
N ASP A 99 -6.70 13.17 -10.64
CA ASP A 99 -7.33 13.40 -9.33
C ASP A 99 -6.37 14.02 -8.30
N GLY A 100 -5.13 14.31 -8.71
CA GLY A 100 -4.10 14.80 -7.81
C GLY A 100 -3.59 13.74 -6.84
N ILE A 101 -3.86 12.45 -7.08
CA ILE A 101 -3.40 11.35 -6.23
C ILE A 101 -1.91 11.16 -6.47
N GLY A 102 -1.15 11.49 -5.43
CA GLY A 102 0.30 11.59 -5.54
C GLY A 102 0.78 12.92 -6.12
N GLU A 103 -0.08 13.88 -6.49
CA GLU A 103 0.31 15.24 -6.98
C GLU A 103 0.47 16.29 -5.87
N GLY A 104 -0.07 16.03 -4.67
CA GLY A 104 0.27 16.81 -3.47
C GLY A 104 1.78 16.83 -3.16
N CYS A 105 2.57 16.10 -3.94
CA CYS A 105 4.02 16.10 -3.97
C CYS A 105 4.66 17.33 -4.60
N PHE A 106 4.00 17.97 -5.56
CA PHE A 106 4.54 19.15 -6.23
C PHE A 106 3.93 20.42 -5.67
N ASP A 107 2.93 20.37 -4.78
CA ASP A 107 2.31 21.57 -4.20
C ASP A 107 3.34 22.52 -3.55
N GLU A 108 4.25 21.98 -2.74
CA GLU A 108 5.32 22.79 -2.13
C GLU A 108 6.25 23.39 -3.20
N TRP A 109 6.62 22.59 -4.21
CA TRP A 109 7.49 23.02 -5.29
C TRP A 109 6.82 24.07 -6.20
N SER A 110 5.54 23.89 -6.53
CA SER A 110 4.73 24.80 -7.34
C SER A 110 4.57 26.14 -6.63
N GLN A 111 4.30 26.12 -5.32
CA GLN A 111 4.24 27.33 -4.49
C GLN A 111 5.57 28.10 -4.47
N GLU A 112 6.70 27.40 -4.41
CA GLU A 112 8.03 28.04 -4.43
C GLU A 112 8.45 28.55 -5.81
N SER A 113 8.05 27.85 -6.87
CA SER A 113 8.46 28.16 -8.25
C SER A 113 7.50 29.11 -8.99
N GLY A 114 6.24 29.19 -8.55
CA GLY A 114 5.15 29.88 -9.24
C GLY A 114 4.68 29.16 -10.51
N ILE A 115 4.94 27.85 -10.61
CA ILE A 115 4.63 27.03 -11.78
C ILE A 115 3.72 25.88 -11.37
N GLY A 116 2.53 25.83 -11.95
CA GLY A 116 1.60 24.73 -11.82
C GLY A 116 1.91 23.63 -12.84
N LEU A 117 1.83 22.38 -12.39
CA LEU A 117 1.94 21.20 -13.25
C LEU A 117 0.55 20.60 -13.49
N ASP A 118 0.31 20.17 -14.72
CA ASP A 118 -0.88 19.42 -15.12
C ASP A 118 -0.42 18.12 -15.76
N LEU A 119 -0.56 17.01 -15.04
CA LEU A 119 -0.10 15.69 -15.46
C LEU A 119 -1.13 14.95 -16.33
N ALA A 120 -2.32 15.51 -16.52
CA ALA A 120 -3.38 14.96 -17.37
C ALA A 120 -4.08 16.08 -18.19
N PRO A 121 -3.36 16.73 -19.13
CA PRO A 121 -3.82 17.96 -19.78
C PRO A 121 -4.86 17.72 -20.88
N PHE A 122 -6.04 17.22 -20.51
CA PHE A 122 -7.15 16.86 -21.42
C PHE A 122 -7.65 18.02 -22.28
N ALA A 123 -7.39 19.26 -21.86
CA ALA A 123 -7.80 20.47 -22.58
C ALA A 123 -6.96 20.76 -23.84
N ARG A 124 -5.86 20.03 -24.05
CA ARG A 124 -4.99 20.22 -25.22
C ARG A 124 -5.58 19.57 -26.47
N ASP A 125 -5.53 20.29 -27.60
CA ASP A 125 -5.97 19.77 -28.90
C ASP A 125 -5.11 18.60 -29.41
N ASP A 126 -3.85 18.51 -28.96
CA ASP A 126 -2.89 17.45 -29.30
C ASP A 126 -2.78 16.37 -28.20
N TYR A 127 -3.76 16.31 -27.29
CA TYR A 127 -3.77 15.33 -26.21
C TYR A 127 -3.74 13.89 -26.73
N GLN A 128 -2.85 13.08 -26.17
CA GLN A 128 -2.78 11.65 -26.42
C GLN A 128 -2.89 10.90 -25.10
N ASP A 129 -3.74 9.87 -25.10
CA ASP A 129 -3.87 8.97 -23.97
C ASP A 129 -2.51 8.37 -23.60
N PRO A 130 -2.26 8.13 -22.31
CA PRO A 130 -1.01 7.54 -21.88
C PRO A 130 -0.84 6.13 -22.43
N VAL A 131 0.43 5.75 -22.58
CA VAL A 131 0.83 4.43 -23.06
C VAL A 131 1.58 3.69 -21.96
N ALA A 132 1.36 2.37 -21.88
CA ALA A 132 2.10 1.50 -20.99
C ALA A 132 3.06 0.61 -21.79
N GLU A 133 4.32 0.56 -21.34
CA GLU A 133 5.35 -0.32 -21.89
C GLU A 133 5.85 -1.27 -20.82
N GLN A 134 6.12 -2.52 -21.20
CA GLN A 134 6.66 -3.55 -20.31
C GLN A 134 8.10 -3.87 -20.71
N VAL A 135 9.01 -3.85 -19.75
CA VAL A 135 10.41 -4.21 -19.93
C VAL A 135 10.82 -5.13 -18.80
N ASP A 136 11.45 -6.26 -19.14
CA ASP A 136 12.04 -7.11 -18.12
C ASP A 136 13.36 -6.49 -17.65
N ASP A 137 13.42 -6.12 -16.37
CA ASP A 137 14.58 -5.53 -15.72
C ASP A 137 15.23 -6.48 -14.69
N ASP A 138 14.88 -7.77 -14.74
CA ASP A 138 15.31 -8.84 -13.82
C ASP A 138 14.99 -8.56 -12.33
N ARG A 139 14.19 -7.52 -12.02
CA ARG A 139 13.83 -7.18 -10.65
C ARG A 139 12.85 -8.22 -10.11
N GLU A 140 13.22 -8.82 -8.98
CA GLU A 140 12.31 -9.66 -8.21
C GLU A 140 11.25 -8.79 -7.53
N VAL A 141 9.98 -9.13 -7.76
CA VAL A 141 8.83 -8.45 -7.18
C VAL A 141 8.14 -9.43 -6.23
N PRO A 142 7.98 -9.10 -4.94
CA PRO A 142 7.29 -9.96 -4.00
C PRO A 142 5.86 -10.26 -4.47
N ARG A 143 5.50 -11.55 -4.46
CA ARG A 143 4.10 -11.95 -4.59
C ARG A 143 3.34 -11.56 -3.32
N PHE A 144 2.08 -11.19 -3.46
CA PHE A 144 1.17 -10.73 -2.41
C PHE A 144 1.63 -9.45 -1.69
N ALA A 145 2.29 -8.54 -2.41
CA ALA A 145 2.69 -7.23 -1.87
C ALA A 145 1.52 -6.45 -1.21
N HIS A 146 0.29 -6.71 -1.66
CA HIS A 146 -0.94 -6.10 -1.15
C HIS A 146 -1.73 -6.98 -0.17
N LEU A 147 -1.11 -7.99 0.45
CA LEU A 147 -1.81 -8.93 1.33
C LEU A 147 -2.60 -8.22 2.44
N ALA A 148 -2.04 -7.20 3.08
CA ALA A 148 -2.73 -6.45 4.12
C ALA A 148 -3.99 -5.73 3.61
N LYS A 149 -3.97 -5.21 2.37
CA LYS A 149 -5.15 -4.65 1.70
C LYS A 149 -6.18 -5.74 1.40
N ALA A 150 -5.74 -6.92 0.96
CA ALA A 150 -6.63 -8.07 0.73
C ALA A 150 -7.34 -8.52 2.03
N VAL A 151 -6.62 -8.53 3.16
CA VAL A 151 -7.19 -8.77 4.49
C VAL A 151 -8.21 -7.70 4.87
N TRP A 152 -7.90 -6.42 4.66
CA TRP A 152 -8.84 -5.34 4.92
C TRP A 152 -10.14 -5.49 4.12
N LYS A 153 -10.05 -6.00 2.88
CA LYS A 153 -11.20 -6.36 2.02
C LYS A 153 -11.86 -7.70 2.36
N GLY A 154 -11.34 -8.48 3.30
CA GLY A 154 -11.88 -9.80 3.68
C GLY A 154 -11.68 -10.89 2.62
N ARG A 155 -10.66 -10.76 1.77
CA ARG A 155 -10.34 -11.71 0.69
C ARG A 155 -9.63 -12.95 1.25
N LEU A 156 -10.39 -13.85 1.86
CA LEU A 156 -9.87 -15.10 2.44
C LEU A 156 -9.14 -15.97 1.40
N ASP A 157 -9.61 -15.98 0.16
CA ASP A 157 -9.02 -16.70 -0.97
C ASP A 157 -7.56 -16.26 -1.22
N VAL A 158 -7.31 -14.94 -1.25
CA VAL A 158 -5.97 -14.38 -1.45
C VAL A 158 -5.06 -14.70 -0.27
N VAL A 159 -5.58 -14.66 0.95
CA VAL A 159 -4.80 -15.01 2.16
C VAL A 159 -4.43 -16.49 2.16
N GLN A 160 -5.36 -17.38 1.79
CA GLN A 160 -5.10 -18.82 1.67
C GLN A 160 -3.99 -19.07 0.66
N GLN A 161 -4.09 -18.47 -0.52
CA GLN A 161 -3.07 -18.61 -1.55
C GLN A 161 -1.70 -18.08 -1.08
N ALA A 162 -1.66 -16.92 -0.41
CA ALA A 162 -0.42 -16.36 0.13
C ALA A 162 0.26 -17.30 1.13
N VAL A 163 -0.52 -17.95 2.01
CA VAL A 163 -0.02 -18.94 2.96
C VAL A 163 0.49 -20.20 2.26
N GLU A 164 -0.25 -20.72 1.28
CA GLU A 164 0.12 -21.89 0.50
C GLU A 164 1.41 -21.67 -0.32
N GLU A 165 1.57 -20.48 -0.90
CA GLU A 165 2.77 -20.07 -1.64
C GLU A 165 3.94 -19.66 -0.73
N LYS A 166 3.76 -19.68 0.60
CA LYS A 166 4.77 -19.24 1.60
C LYS A 166 5.28 -17.82 1.34
N ALA A 167 4.37 -16.92 0.97
CA ALA A 167 4.66 -15.52 0.78
C ALA A 167 5.04 -14.83 2.11
N ASP A 168 5.59 -13.61 2.03
CA ASP A 168 5.75 -12.78 3.21
C ASP A 168 4.37 -12.31 3.72
N LEU A 169 3.98 -12.80 4.90
CA LEU A 169 2.69 -12.49 5.52
C LEU A 169 2.71 -11.19 6.34
N ASN A 170 3.85 -10.49 6.40
CA ASN A 170 4.05 -9.30 7.22
C ASN A 170 3.83 -7.99 6.47
N ALA A 171 3.08 -8.04 5.36
CA ALA A 171 2.64 -6.86 4.64
C ALA A 171 1.92 -5.88 5.56
N VAL A 172 2.04 -4.59 5.26
CA VAL A 172 1.46 -3.49 6.03
C VAL A 172 0.51 -2.69 5.14
N TYR A 173 -0.64 -2.31 5.68
CA TYR A 173 -1.59 -1.41 5.05
C TYR A 173 -2.13 -0.46 6.11
N ASP A 174 -2.12 0.84 5.83
CA ASP A 174 -2.53 1.91 6.76
C ASP A 174 -1.85 1.79 8.14
N GLY A 175 -0.53 1.51 8.15
CA GLY A 175 0.26 1.37 9.38
C GLY A 175 0.00 0.08 10.19
N HIS A 176 -0.83 -0.84 9.70
CA HIS A 176 -1.16 -2.10 10.37
C HIS A 176 -0.69 -3.33 9.58
N THR A 177 -0.19 -4.34 10.28
CA THR A 177 0.11 -5.64 9.66
C THR A 177 -1.16 -6.35 9.22
N ALA A 178 -1.05 -7.25 8.24
CA ALA A 178 -2.14 -8.14 7.83
C ALA A 178 -2.81 -8.83 9.04
N LEU A 179 -2.02 -9.33 10.00
CA LEU A 179 -2.54 -10.00 11.20
C LEU A 179 -3.33 -9.04 12.12
N LEU A 180 -2.81 -7.84 12.36
CA LEU A 180 -3.52 -6.83 13.17
C LEU A 180 -4.83 -6.41 12.51
N LEU A 181 -4.82 -6.19 11.19
CA LEU A 181 -6.03 -5.85 10.43
C LEU A 181 -7.10 -6.94 10.54
N ALA A 182 -6.72 -8.21 10.42
CA ALA A 182 -7.66 -9.33 10.57
C ALA A 182 -8.34 -9.32 11.94
N ILE A 183 -7.56 -9.13 13.01
CA ILE A 183 -8.07 -9.08 14.38
C ILE A 183 -8.98 -7.86 14.59
N MET A 184 -8.55 -6.66 14.16
CA MET A 184 -9.34 -5.43 14.28
C MET A 184 -10.65 -5.51 13.49
N LYS A 185 -10.64 -6.21 12.36
CA LYS A 185 -11.82 -6.50 11.53
C LYS A 185 -12.70 -7.60 12.10
N LYS A 186 -12.27 -8.26 13.18
CA LYS A 186 -12.92 -9.42 13.80
C LYS A 186 -13.02 -10.63 12.86
N ASP A 187 -12.15 -10.71 11.86
CA ASP A 187 -12.05 -11.85 10.95
C ASP A 187 -11.12 -12.91 11.55
N VAL A 188 -11.71 -13.71 12.44
CA VAL A 188 -11.00 -14.76 13.19
C VAL A 188 -10.46 -15.83 12.26
N ALA A 189 -11.12 -16.10 11.12
CA ALA A 189 -10.68 -17.10 10.17
C ALA A 189 -9.37 -16.66 9.49
N ILE A 190 -9.33 -15.42 8.98
CA ILE A 190 -8.12 -14.85 8.40
C ILE A 190 -7.01 -14.72 9.46
N ALA A 191 -7.33 -14.26 10.68
CA ALA A 191 -6.34 -14.12 11.74
C ALA A 191 -5.67 -15.46 12.07
N LEU A 192 -6.46 -16.52 12.27
CA LEU A 192 -5.92 -17.86 12.53
C LEU A 192 -5.10 -18.39 11.36
N LEU A 193 -5.55 -18.17 10.13
CA LEU A 193 -4.82 -18.59 8.93
C LEU A 193 -3.46 -17.89 8.80
N LEU A 194 -3.39 -16.59 9.07
CA LEU A 194 -2.12 -15.84 9.07
C LEU A 194 -1.18 -16.31 10.18
N ILE A 195 -1.70 -16.52 11.40
CA ILE A 195 -0.93 -17.09 12.51
C ILE A 195 -0.40 -18.46 12.11
N GLU A 196 -1.24 -19.31 11.52
CA GLU A 196 -0.88 -20.65 11.06
C GLU A 196 0.16 -20.62 9.94
N GLY A 197 0.07 -19.65 9.03
CA GLY A 197 1.01 -19.42 7.95
C GLY A 197 2.37 -18.85 8.38
N GLY A 198 2.51 -18.42 9.64
CA GLY A 198 3.77 -17.90 10.17
C GLY A 198 3.95 -16.39 10.04
N ALA A 199 2.85 -15.63 10.00
CA ALA A 199 2.91 -14.19 10.22
C ALA A 199 3.59 -13.87 11.56
N ASP A 200 4.31 -12.75 11.61
CA ASP A 200 4.94 -12.24 12.83
C ASP A 200 3.87 -11.92 13.87
N VAL A 201 3.90 -12.67 14.98
CA VAL A 201 2.91 -12.61 16.05
C VAL A 201 3.18 -11.50 17.07
N ASP A 202 4.34 -10.84 16.98
CA ASP A 202 4.76 -9.76 17.88
C ASP A 202 4.80 -8.40 17.20
N ARG A 203 4.78 -8.34 15.86
CA ARG A 203 4.78 -7.08 15.11
C ARG A 203 3.53 -6.25 15.43
N GLY A 204 3.74 -5.25 16.27
CA GLY A 204 2.71 -4.33 16.73
C GLY A 204 2.43 -3.17 15.79
N SER A 205 1.39 -2.41 16.11
CA SER A 205 1.05 -1.14 15.45
C SER A 205 2.02 -0.02 15.83
N VAL A 206 1.88 1.15 15.21
CA VAL A 206 2.66 2.36 15.53
C VAL A 206 2.54 2.82 17.00
N ILE A 207 1.47 2.43 17.70
CA ILE A 207 1.25 2.71 19.13
C ILE A 207 1.66 1.53 20.04
N GLY A 208 2.34 0.52 19.51
CA GLY A 208 2.83 -0.62 20.27
C GLY A 208 1.78 -1.70 20.56
N THR A 209 0.59 -1.64 19.97
CA THR A 209 -0.43 -2.69 20.14
C THR A 209 0.00 -3.96 19.40
N THR A 210 0.30 -5.03 20.13
CA THR A 210 0.63 -6.34 19.55
C THR A 210 -0.63 -7.11 19.14
N PRO A 211 -0.53 -8.12 18.26
CA PRO A 211 -1.65 -9.03 17.97
C PRO A 211 -2.28 -9.66 19.22
N LEU A 212 -1.47 -10.00 20.23
CA LEU A 212 -1.94 -10.57 21.49
C LEU A 212 -2.77 -9.58 22.32
N MET A 213 -2.41 -8.28 22.29
CA MET A 213 -3.23 -7.23 22.89
C MET A 213 -4.51 -7.01 22.09
N ALA A 214 -4.40 -6.91 20.76
CA ALA A 214 -5.53 -6.64 19.89
C ALA A 214 -6.63 -7.71 19.99
N CYS A 215 -6.27 -8.98 20.24
CA CYS A 215 -7.25 -10.06 20.29
C CYS A 215 -8.25 -9.93 21.46
N THR A 216 -7.94 -9.16 22.51
CA THR A 216 -8.88 -8.89 23.61
C THR A 216 -10.01 -7.93 23.22
N SER A 217 -10.01 -7.41 21.99
CA SER A 217 -11.16 -6.70 21.41
C SER A 217 -12.19 -7.63 20.75
N LEU A 218 -11.84 -8.91 20.56
CA LEU A 218 -12.72 -9.94 20.02
C LEU A 218 -13.72 -10.45 21.07
N PRO A 219 -14.82 -11.08 20.66
CA PRO A 219 -15.68 -11.83 21.57
C PRO A 219 -14.87 -12.87 22.39
N PRO A 220 -15.20 -13.14 23.67
CA PRO A 220 -14.35 -13.95 24.55
C PRO A 220 -13.94 -15.32 24.01
N ALA A 221 -14.85 -16.02 23.31
CA ALA A 221 -14.55 -17.31 22.70
C ALA A 221 -13.50 -17.20 21.58
N ASP A 222 -13.60 -16.16 20.76
CA ASP A 222 -12.68 -15.93 19.66
C ASP A 222 -11.35 -15.34 20.13
N ALA A 223 -11.39 -14.43 21.11
CA ALA A 223 -10.20 -13.93 21.79
C ALA A 223 -9.37 -15.09 22.37
N MET A 224 -10.02 -16.04 23.06
CA MET A 224 -9.35 -17.23 23.58
C MET A 224 -8.74 -18.10 22.48
N ARG A 225 -9.43 -18.28 21.34
CA ARG A 225 -8.91 -19.05 20.20
C ARG A 225 -7.68 -18.40 19.59
N VAL A 226 -7.75 -17.10 19.31
CA VAL A 226 -6.64 -16.32 18.73
C VAL A 226 -5.47 -16.25 19.72
N ALA A 227 -5.72 -15.97 21.01
CA ALA A 227 -4.69 -15.95 22.03
C ALA A 227 -3.94 -17.29 22.11
N LYS A 228 -4.66 -18.43 22.15
CA LYS A 228 -4.03 -19.75 22.13
C LYS A 228 -3.14 -19.97 20.91
N ALA A 229 -3.60 -19.55 19.73
CA ALA A 229 -2.82 -19.68 18.50
C ALA A 229 -1.54 -18.82 18.53
N LEU A 230 -1.64 -17.57 19.00
CA LEU A 230 -0.50 -16.66 19.16
C LEU A 230 0.53 -17.22 20.16
N VAL A 231 0.07 -17.66 21.34
CA VAL A 231 0.95 -18.27 22.36
C VAL A 231 1.63 -19.53 21.81
N ALA A 232 0.92 -20.37 21.06
CA ALA A 232 1.50 -21.55 20.43
C ALA A 232 2.59 -21.21 19.39
N ARG A 233 2.62 -19.98 18.87
CA ARG A 233 3.67 -19.45 17.99
C ARG A 233 4.76 -18.69 18.74
N GLY A 234 4.70 -18.63 20.07
CA GLY A 234 5.76 -18.08 20.92
C GLY A 234 5.80 -16.55 20.95
N CYS A 235 4.64 -15.89 20.87
CA CYS A 235 4.58 -14.44 21.04
C CYS A 235 5.05 -13.98 22.43
N ASP A 236 5.51 -12.74 22.51
CA ASP A 236 5.90 -12.08 23.75
C ASP A 236 4.65 -11.73 24.59
N LEU A 237 4.47 -12.46 25.69
CA LEU A 237 3.38 -12.26 26.65
C LEU A 237 3.55 -10.96 27.47
N GLU A 238 4.77 -10.43 27.53
CA GLU A 238 5.17 -9.30 28.38
C GLU A 238 5.33 -8.00 27.61
N ALA A 239 5.12 -8.01 26.30
CA ALA A 239 5.03 -6.79 25.52
C ALA A 239 4.00 -5.84 26.16
N VAL A 240 4.31 -4.55 26.18
CA VAL A 240 3.46 -3.49 26.71
C VAL A 240 3.17 -2.46 25.64
N ASP A 241 1.94 -1.94 25.63
CA ASP A 241 1.58 -0.79 24.81
C ASP A 241 2.14 0.53 25.42
N TYR A 242 1.81 1.66 24.81
CA TYR A 242 2.22 2.98 25.29
C TYR A 242 1.67 3.35 26.68
N GLU A 243 0.62 2.67 27.16
CA GLU A 243 0.06 2.83 28.51
C GLU A 243 0.72 1.90 29.54
N GLY A 244 1.69 1.08 29.11
CA GLY A 244 2.36 0.10 29.94
C GLY A 244 1.48 -1.14 30.22
N GLN A 245 0.44 -1.37 29.42
CA GLN A 245 -0.47 -2.50 29.62
C GLN A 245 -0.02 -3.71 28.81
N THR A 246 0.05 -4.88 29.47
CA THR A 246 0.19 -6.18 28.81
C THR A 246 -1.16 -6.69 28.32
N ALA A 247 -1.16 -7.66 27.40
CA ALA A 247 -2.40 -8.29 26.94
C ALA A 247 -3.25 -8.88 28.10
N ALA A 248 -2.61 -9.43 29.14
CA ALA A 248 -3.32 -9.93 30.32
C ALA A 248 -3.99 -8.81 31.13
N THR A 249 -3.38 -7.64 31.23
CA THR A 249 -3.98 -6.45 31.86
C THR A 249 -5.17 -5.94 31.04
N ILE A 250 -5.00 -5.82 29.72
CA ILE A 250 -6.07 -5.38 28.80
C ILE A 250 -7.26 -6.36 28.86
N ALA A 251 -7.02 -7.67 28.92
CA ALA A 251 -8.07 -8.69 29.05
C ALA A 251 -8.91 -8.50 30.34
N VAL A 252 -8.31 -8.11 31.47
CA VAL A 252 -9.06 -7.76 32.69
C VAL A 252 -9.90 -6.51 32.47
N ASN A 253 -9.31 -5.46 31.90
CA ASN A 253 -9.98 -4.18 31.66
C ASN A 253 -11.16 -4.29 30.69
N THR A 254 -11.10 -5.27 29.77
CA THR A 254 -12.14 -5.58 28.78
C THR A 254 -13.12 -6.66 29.24
N ASN A 255 -13.08 -7.05 30.52
CA ASN A 255 -13.97 -8.05 31.14
C ASN A 255 -13.87 -9.45 30.47
N GLN A 256 -12.64 -9.89 30.19
CA GLN A 256 -12.30 -11.23 29.68
C GLN A 256 -11.40 -12.00 30.67
N PRO A 257 -11.91 -12.32 31.87
CA PRO A 257 -11.10 -12.90 32.95
C PRO A 257 -10.47 -14.25 32.58
N GLU A 258 -11.14 -15.07 31.78
CA GLU A 258 -10.62 -16.37 31.35
C GLU A 258 -9.40 -16.23 30.43
N VAL A 259 -9.40 -15.24 29.52
CA VAL A 259 -8.24 -14.92 28.68
C VAL A 259 -7.09 -14.41 29.53
N ALA A 260 -7.36 -13.51 30.47
CA ALA A 260 -6.36 -12.99 31.40
C ALA A 260 -5.72 -14.12 32.24
N GLU A 261 -6.53 -15.03 32.75
CA GLU A 261 -6.06 -16.19 33.52
C GLU A 261 -5.20 -17.11 32.64
N PHE A 262 -5.67 -17.46 31.44
CA PHE A 262 -4.89 -18.24 30.49
C PHE A 262 -3.50 -17.62 30.27
N LEU A 263 -3.41 -16.35 29.89
CA LEU A 263 -2.13 -15.68 29.62
C LEU A 263 -1.19 -15.69 30.83
N ARG A 264 -1.71 -15.48 32.05
CA ARG A 264 -0.90 -15.54 33.28
C ARG A 264 -0.32 -16.93 33.53
N THR A 265 -1.05 -18.01 33.22
CA THR A 265 -0.54 -19.38 33.40
C THR A 265 0.56 -19.75 32.42
N GLN A 266 0.55 -19.16 31.22
CA GLN A 266 1.56 -19.41 30.19
C GLN A 266 2.93 -18.80 30.57
N ARG A 267 2.95 -17.73 31.38
CA ARG A 267 4.19 -17.13 31.92
C ARG A 267 4.94 -18.00 32.90
N THR A 268 4.25 -18.95 33.54
CA THR A 268 4.78 -19.76 34.65
C THR A 268 5.26 -21.15 34.21
N SER A 269 5.15 -21.47 32.91
CA SER A 269 5.51 -22.77 32.33
C SER A 269 6.82 -22.68 31.55
#